data_AF-A0A016SJ88-F1
#
_entry.id   AF-A0A016SJ88-F1
#
_cell.length_a   1.000
_cell.length_b   1.000
_cell.length_c   1.000
_cell.angle_alpha   90.00
_cell.angle_beta   90.00
_cell.angle_gamma   90.00
#
_symmetry.space_group_name_H-M   'P 1'
#
loop_
_entity.id
_entity.type
_entity.pdbx_description
1 polymer ?
#
loop_
_entity_poly.entity_id
_entity_poly.type
_entity_poly.pdbx_seq_one_letter_code
_entity_poly.pdbx_strand_id
1 'polypeptide(L)'
;MGTNADEEEKQMSDVVLECAKSLCPVIRRRTQPWISNECLQLLDERKQAKLVGFNRYRQRNQELRRRMKMEREAHWNRVADELEEAAGRNDYRMLYLTIRRLRGSESNR
;
A
#
# COMPACT_ATOMS: atom_id res chain seq x y z
N MET A 1 26.93 28.29 -18.08
CA MET A 1 27.30 27.04 -18.78
C MET A 1 27.54 25.95 -17.72
N GLY A 2 26.50 25.49 -17.03
CA GLY A 2 26.65 24.59 -15.86
C GLY A 2 25.63 23.46 -15.75
N THR A 3 24.83 23.21 -16.80
CA THR A 3 23.73 22.24 -16.78
C THR A 3 24.17 20.81 -17.12
N ASN A 4 25.32 20.64 -17.78
CA ASN A 4 25.72 19.35 -18.33
C ASN A 4 26.17 18.34 -17.27
N ALA A 5 26.83 18.78 -16.20
CA ALA A 5 27.33 17.89 -15.15
C ALA A 5 26.19 17.27 -14.31
N ASP A 6 25.18 18.07 -13.96
CA ASP A 6 24.01 17.59 -13.20
C ASP A 6 23.15 16.62 -14.05
N GLU A 7 23.07 16.85 -15.36
CA GLU A 7 22.39 15.94 -16.29
C GLU A 7 23.14 14.62 -16.47
N GLU A 8 24.47 14.68 -16.62
CA GLU A 8 25.34 13.51 -16.70
C GLU A 8 25.31 12.67 -15.41
N GLU A 9 25.34 13.31 -14.23
CA GLU A 9 25.22 12.63 -12.94
C GLU A 9 23.88 11.89 -12.82
N LYS A 10 22.79 12.57 -13.21
CA LYS A 10 21.44 11.99 -13.17
C LYS A 10 21.32 10.80 -14.11
N GLN A 11 21.87 10.91 -15.32
CA GLN A 11 21.85 9.85 -16.32
C GLN A 11 22.64 8.63 -15.85
N MET A 12 23.80 8.84 -15.22
CA MET A 12 24.60 7.75 -14.66
C MET A 12 23.90 7.08 -13.47
N SER A 13 23.26 7.86 -12.60
CA SER A 13 22.43 7.35 -11.49
C SER A 13 21.27 6.48 -11.99
N ASP A 14 20.58 6.93 -13.04
CA ASP A 14 19.47 6.20 -13.63
C ASP A 14 19.92 4.84 -14.22
N VAL A 15 21.07 4.80 -14.90
CA VAL A 15 21.66 3.54 -15.42
C VAL A 15 22.02 2.58 -14.28
N VAL A 16 22.65 3.07 -13.22
CA VAL A 16 22.98 2.24 -12.04
C VAL A 16 21.71 1.68 -11.41
N LEU A 17 20.68 2.49 -11.25
CA LEU A 17 19.40 2.05 -10.70
C LEU A 17 18.70 1.05 -11.61
N GLU A 18 18.80 1.19 -12.94
CA GLU A 18 18.27 0.24 -13.90
C GLU A 18 18.98 -1.11 -13.82
N CYS A 19 20.31 -1.13 -13.84
CA CYS A 19 21.10 -2.34 -13.66
C CYS A 19 20.81 -3.00 -12.30
N ALA A 20 20.73 -2.22 -11.22
CA ALA A 20 20.45 -2.71 -9.88
C ALA A 20 19.07 -3.35 -9.76
N LYS A 21 18.04 -2.90 -10.49
CA LYS A 21 16.70 -3.51 -10.47
C LYS A 21 16.72 -4.98 -10.93
N SER A 22 17.63 -5.35 -11.82
CA SER A 22 17.78 -6.74 -12.29
C SER A 22 18.36 -7.66 -11.22
N LEU A 23 19.26 -7.14 -10.37
CA LEU A 23 19.92 -7.88 -9.30
C LEU A 23 19.13 -7.84 -7.98
N CYS A 24 18.48 -6.72 -7.70
CA CYS A 24 17.73 -6.46 -6.48
C CYS A 24 16.39 -5.80 -6.83
N PRO A 25 15.36 -6.60 -7.18
CA PRO A 25 14.05 -6.06 -7.52
C PRO A 25 13.43 -5.36 -6.32
N VAL A 26 12.76 -4.22 -6.57
CA VAL A 26 12.03 -3.51 -5.52
C VAL A 26 10.80 -4.32 -5.12
N ILE A 27 10.88 -5.02 -4.00
CA ILE A 27 9.76 -5.80 -3.47
C ILE A 27 8.81 -4.87 -2.72
N ARG A 28 7.67 -4.55 -3.35
CA ARG A 28 6.55 -3.89 -2.66
C ARG A 28 5.76 -4.90 -1.84
N ARG A 29 6.00 -4.93 -0.53
CA ARG A 29 5.20 -5.76 0.39
C ARG A 29 3.90 -5.05 0.74
N ARG A 30 2.78 -5.75 0.62
CA ARG A 30 1.50 -5.33 1.21
C ARG A 30 1.44 -5.86 2.63
N THR A 31 1.46 -4.97 3.62
CA THR A 31 1.27 -5.35 5.02
C THR A 31 -0.14 -5.90 5.27
N GLN A 32 -1.10 -5.46 4.45
CA GLN A 32 -2.50 -5.85 4.55
C GLN A 32 -3.07 -6.06 3.14
N PRO A 33 -3.88 -7.10 2.91
CA PRO A 33 -4.37 -7.47 1.58
C PRO A 33 -5.35 -6.42 1.00
N TRP A 34 -6.01 -5.65 1.86
CA TRP A 34 -6.97 -4.62 1.47
C TRP A 34 -6.32 -3.32 0.97
N ILE A 35 -5.00 -3.17 1.08
CA ILE A 35 -4.29 -1.98 0.58
C ILE A 35 -4.19 -2.06 -0.94
N SER A 36 -4.71 -1.03 -1.63
CA SER A 36 -4.67 -0.94 -3.08
C SER A 36 -3.28 -0.59 -3.63
N ASN A 37 -3.08 -0.83 -4.92
CA ASN A 37 -1.88 -0.36 -5.62
C ASN A 37 -1.76 1.17 -5.65
N GLU A 38 -2.89 1.89 -5.69
CA GLU A 38 -2.89 3.36 -5.64
C GLU A 38 -2.35 3.87 -4.30
N CYS A 39 -2.75 3.25 -3.18
CA CYS A 39 -2.19 3.56 -1.87
C CYS A 39 -0.68 3.28 -1.80
N LEU A 40 -0.20 2.23 -2.48
CA LEU A 40 1.23 1.95 -2.59
C LEU A 40 1.97 3.01 -3.42
N GLN A 41 1.36 3.52 -4.49
CA GLN A 41 1.92 4.62 -5.28
C GLN A 41 2.01 5.90 -4.44
N LEU A 42 0.95 6.27 -3.71
CA LEU A 42 0.95 7.41 -2.80
C LEU A 42 2.01 7.29 -1.69
N LEU A 43 2.29 6.08 -1.22
CA LEU A 43 3.38 5.81 -0.29
C LEU A 43 4.75 6.14 -0.90
N ASP A 44 4.97 5.76 -2.15
CA ASP A 44 6.22 6.05 -2.86
C ASP A 44 6.34 7.54 -3.19
N GLU A 45 5.27 8.20 -3.63
CA GLU A 45 5.23 9.65 -3.80
C GLU A 45 5.52 10.40 -2.50
N ARG A 46 5.02 9.90 -1.36
CA ARG A 46 5.33 10.48 -0.04
C ARG A 46 6.82 10.36 0.28
N LYS A 47 7.46 9.23 -0.06
CA LYS A 47 8.91 9.05 0.12
C LYS A 47 9.68 10.06 -0.74
N GLN A 48 9.30 10.22 -2.00
CA GLN A 48 9.92 11.19 -2.90
C GLN A 48 9.71 12.63 -2.42
N ALA A 49 8.52 12.96 -1.91
CA ALA A 49 8.21 14.28 -1.39
C ALA A 49 9.08 14.68 -0.18
N LYS A 50 9.62 13.72 0.59
CA LYS A 50 10.60 14.01 1.66
C LYS A 50 11.88 14.65 1.13
N LEU A 51 12.29 14.29 -0.09
CA LEU A 51 13.50 14.79 -0.73
C LEU A 51 13.31 16.19 -1.30
N VAL A 52 12.07 16.55 -1.68
CA VAL A 52 11.75 17.85 -2.30
C VAL A 52 11.48 18.94 -1.27
N GLY A 53 10.78 18.63 -0.18
CA GLY A 53 10.53 19.62 0.88
C GLY A 53 9.31 19.35 1.76
N PHE A 54 9.29 19.99 2.93
CA PHE A 54 8.34 19.71 4.01
C PHE A 54 6.87 19.93 3.62
N ASN A 55 6.55 21.02 2.91
CA ASN A 55 5.16 21.32 2.53
C ASN A 55 4.57 20.28 1.58
N ARG A 56 5.35 19.84 0.58
CA ARG A 56 4.94 18.81 -0.38
C ARG A 56 4.78 17.45 0.31
N TYR A 57 5.69 17.13 1.24
CA TYR A 57 5.56 15.95 2.09
C TYR A 57 4.28 15.98 2.93
N ARG A 58 3.97 17.11 3.57
CA ARG A 58 2.78 17.27 4.42
C ARG A 58 1.50 17.00 3.62
N GLN A 59 1.37 17.59 2.43
CA GLN A 59 0.22 17.38 1.55
C GLN A 59 0.08 15.91 1.14
N ARG A 60 1.14 15.28 0.63
CA ARG A 60 1.11 13.87 0.22
C ARG A 60 0.84 12.91 1.38
N ASN A 61 1.34 13.22 2.57
CA ASN A 61 1.08 12.43 3.76
C ASN A 61 -0.38 12.55 4.25
N GLN A 62 -1.00 13.72 4.10
CA GLN A 62 -2.43 13.88 4.40
C GLN A 62 -3.29 13.10 3.40
N GLU A 63 -2.98 13.19 2.11
CA GLU A 63 -3.71 12.47 1.07
C GLU A 63 -3.63 10.96 1.28
N LEU A 64 -2.41 10.44 1.53
CA LEU A 64 -2.21 9.04 1.84
C LEU A 64 -3.04 8.58 3.05
N ARG A 65 -3.10 9.38 4.13
CA ARG A 65 -3.88 9.03 5.33
C ARG A 65 -5.38 8.98 5.02
N ARG A 66 -5.89 9.92 4.23
CA ARG A 66 -7.30 9.94 3.81
C ARG A 66 -7.63 8.70 2.98
N ARG A 67 -6.81 8.40 1.97
CA ARG A 67 -7.01 7.23 1.10
C ARG A 67 -6.95 5.91 1.88
N MET A 68 -5.94 5.75 2.74
CA MET A 68 -5.83 4.56 3.60
C MET A 68 -7.02 4.39 4.55
N LYS A 69 -7.57 5.49 5.07
CA LYS A 69 -8.76 5.44 5.92
C LYS A 69 -9.97 4.95 5.12
N MET A 70 -10.22 5.54 3.95
CA MET A 70 -11.34 5.15 3.08
C MET A 70 -11.24 3.68 2.64
N GLU A 71 -10.06 3.22 2.21
CA GLU A 71 -9.88 1.82 1.78
C GLU A 71 -10.09 0.83 2.93
N ARG A 72 -9.64 1.20 4.13
CA ARG A 72 -9.86 0.38 5.34
C ARG A 72 -11.34 0.28 5.67
N GLU A 73 -12.06 1.40 5.67
CA GLU A 73 -13.51 1.43 5.91
C GLU A 73 -14.25 0.60 4.85
N ALA A 74 -13.93 0.79 3.57
CA ALA A 74 -14.51 0.03 2.47
C ALA A 74 -14.21 -1.48 2.55
N HIS A 75 -13.07 -1.87 3.11
CA HIS A 75 -12.77 -3.28 3.35
C HIS A 75 -13.66 -3.86 4.46
N TRP A 76 -13.76 -3.18 5.60
CA TRP A 76 -14.58 -3.66 6.72
C TRP A 76 -16.07 -3.64 6.40
N ASN A 77 -16.54 -2.66 5.64
CA ASN A 77 -17.92 -2.64 5.16
C ASN A 77 -18.20 -3.87 4.31
N ARG A 78 -17.35 -4.19 3.33
CA ARG A 78 -17.51 -5.42 2.53
C ARG A 78 -17.52 -6.69 3.37
N VAL A 79 -16.65 -6.78 4.38
CA VAL A 79 -16.62 -7.93 5.29
C VAL A 79 -17.91 -8.02 6.12
N ALA A 80 -18.47 -6.88 6.54
CA ALA A 80 -19.75 -6.84 7.24
C ALA A 80 -20.91 -7.24 6.32
N ASP A 81 -20.96 -6.71 5.09
CA ASP A 81 -21.97 -7.05 4.08
C ASP A 81 -21.96 -8.56 3.79
N GLU A 82 -20.77 -9.17 3.61
CA GLU A 82 -20.61 -10.61 3.41
C GLU A 82 -21.14 -11.42 4.61
N LEU A 83 -20.93 -10.94 5.84
CA LEU A 83 -21.44 -11.58 7.06
C LEU A 83 -22.97 -11.47 7.17
N GLU A 84 -23.53 -10.30 6.85
CA GLU A 84 -24.98 -10.07 6.86
C GLU A 84 -25.69 -10.93 5.82
N GLU A 85 -25.13 -11.04 4.60
CA GLU A 85 -25.65 -11.94 3.58
C GLU A 85 -25.59 -13.41 4.00
N ALA A 86 -24.46 -13.86 4.56
CA ALA A 86 -24.30 -15.23 5.04
C ALA A 86 -25.28 -15.54 6.18
N ALA A 87 -25.49 -14.60 7.10
CA ALA A 87 -26.50 -14.72 8.16
C ALA A 87 -27.92 -14.82 7.58
N GLY A 88 -28.26 -13.96 6.62
CA GLY A 88 -29.57 -13.99 5.94
C GLY A 88 -29.85 -15.30 5.20
N ARG A 89 -28.80 -15.95 4.66
CA ARG A 89 -28.89 -17.26 4.00
C ARG A 89 -28.79 -18.45 4.97
N ASN A 90 -28.66 -18.21 6.27
CA ASN A 90 -28.35 -19.21 7.30
C ASN A 90 -27.10 -20.05 6.98
N ASP A 91 -26.11 -19.46 6.29
CA ASP A 91 -24.82 -20.11 6.03
C ASP A 91 -23.89 -19.94 7.24
N TYR A 92 -24.17 -20.73 8.28
CA TYR A 92 -23.38 -20.75 9.51
C TYR A 92 -21.93 -21.17 9.29
N ARG A 93 -21.65 -21.92 8.23
CA ARG A 93 -20.28 -22.33 7.88
C ARG A 93 -19.47 -21.13 7.44
N MET A 94 -20.02 -20.30 6.56
CA MET A 94 -19.38 -19.06 6.14
C MET A 94 -19.17 -18.13 7.33
N LEU A 95 -20.20 -17.89 8.15
CA LEU A 95 -20.09 -17.06 9.36
C LEU A 95 -18.92 -17.49 10.27
N TYR A 96 -18.85 -18.79 10.59
CA TYR A 96 -17.79 -19.33 11.43
C TYR A 96 -16.39 -19.16 10.81
N LEU A 97 -16.25 -19.41 9.50
CA LEU A 97 -14.97 -19.26 8.81
C LEU A 97 -14.48 -17.81 8.78
N THR A 98 -15.36 -16.85 8.50
CA THR A 98 -15.03 -15.42 8.55
C THR A 98 -14.65 -14.99 9.96
N ILE A 99 -15.41 -15.35 10.99
CA ILE A 99 -15.10 -15.02 12.39
C ILE A 99 -13.76 -15.65 12.81
N ARG A 100 -13.52 -16.92 12.46
CA ARG A 100 -12.26 -17.61 12.75
C ARG A 100 -11.07 -16.95 12.06
N ARG A 101 -11.24 -16.49 10.81
CA ARG A 101 -10.21 -15.77 10.07
C ARG A 101 -9.91 -14.41 10.69
N LEU A 102 -10.93 -13.69 11.14
CA LEU A 102 -10.81 -12.37 11.79
C LEU A 102 -10.19 -12.44 13.18
N ARG A 103 -10.52 -13.48 13.96
CA ARG A 103 -9.97 -13.72 15.29
C ARG A 103 -8.47 -14.09 15.25
N GLY A 104 -7.95 -14.37 14.05
CA GLY A 104 -6.60 -14.85 13.84
C GLY A 104 -6.54 -16.35 14.11
N SER A 105 -5.80 -17.06 13.26
CA SER A 105 -5.39 -18.43 13.53
C SER A 105 -4.61 -18.50 14.85
N GLU A 106 -5.29 -18.73 15.97
CA GLU A 106 -4.71 -19.34 17.17
C GLU A 106 -4.37 -20.81 16.82
N SER A 107 -3.34 -21.02 15.99
CA SER A 107 -2.56 -22.27 15.81
C SER A 107 -1.70 -22.13 14.56
N ASN A 108 -0.62 -21.33 14.66
CA ASN A 108 0.66 -21.58 13.99
C ASN A 108 1.68 -20.59 14.59
N ARG A 109 2.06 -20.89 15.83
CA ARG A 109 3.34 -20.54 16.42
C ARG A 109 3.98 -21.84 16.86
#